data_AF-A0A817VNK7-F1
#
_entry.id   AF-A0A817VNK7-F1
#
_cell.length_a   1.000
_cell.length_b   1.000
_cell.length_c   1.000
_cell.angle_alpha   90.00
_cell.angle_beta   90.00
_cell.angle_gamma   90.00
#
_symmetry.space_group_name_H-M   'P 1'
#
loop_
_entity.id
_entity.type
_entity.pdbx_description
1 polymer ?
#
loop_
_entity_poly.entity_id
_entity_poly.type
_entity_poly.pdbx_seq_one_letter_code
_entity_poly.pdbx_strand_id
1 'polypeptide(L)'
;MELNKNRLEKDIDQAQDQKNITSVNRLNSELNRLVREIALEQEVLTEFQSKLDAAEMDRTKAIIERARYNSEENVLKEKEARLIEQKHTVTQLRQRQEDWKVAQMKRAHLSALNTQKQALEQQAAAQRSAIDEARRSKKLAHKYLQQTFEKIRTEKRNEEEASRVETERKIKSLLNLRNAIERNKDTLTIQVAQKRAQERDLRDAQKREQQVIDNEGQNGLFYMLRKQKNEKLEQMQKRFSEQQDLNRLVIVDKILKEENEKERKRRLYPELYKTSTTNKSLNIAPSTIRQQQQEVPQINQ
;
A
#
# COMPACT_ATOMS: atom_id res chain seq x y z
N MET A 1 -13.58 130.69 54.48
CA MET A 1 -14.77 131.54 54.23
C MET A 1 -15.52 131.85 55.52
N GLU A 2 -15.92 130.85 56.31
CA GLU A 2 -16.66 131.05 57.59
C GLU A 2 -15.91 131.90 58.63
N LEU A 3 -14.59 131.74 58.76
CA LEU A 3 -13.75 132.59 59.62
C LEU A 3 -13.75 134.07 59.20
N ASN A 4 -13.92 134.36 57.90
CA ASN A 4 -13.98 135.73 57.38
C ASN A 4 -15.39 136.32 57.56
N LYS A 5 -16.45 135.50 57.45
CA LYS A 5 -17.82 135.86 57.82
C LYS A 5 -17.89 136.36 59.27
N ASN A 6 -17.37 135.56 60.20
CA ASN A 6 -17.38 135.87 61.63
C ASN A 6 -16.51 137.08 61.99
N ARG A 7 -15.54 137.46 61.15
CA ARG A 7 -14.73 138.68 61.30
C ARG A 7 -15.49 139.91 60.83
N LEU A 8 -16.11 139.84 59.63
CA LEU A 8 -16.93 140.92 59.10
C LEU A 8 -18.14 141.22 59.99
N GLU A 9 -18.78 140.19 60.58
CA GLU A 9 -19.86 140.38 61.57
C GLU A 9 -19.38 141.19 62.80
N LYS A 10 -18.19 140.88 63.33
CA LYS A 10 -17.59 141.65 64.44
C LYS A 10 -17.18 143.07 64.03
N ASP A 11 -16.68 143.26 62.82
CA ASP A 11 -16.29 144.58 62.30
C ASP A 11 -17.54 145.46 62.03
N ILE A 12 -18.68 144.84 61.67
CA ILE A 12 -19.98 145.51 61.55
C ILE A 12 -20.47 145.96 62.93
N ASP A 13 -20.39 145.10 63.96
CA ASP A 13 -20.77 145.45 65.34
C ASP A 13 -19.93 146.64 65.85
N GLN A 14 -18.61 146.63 65.63
CA GLN A 14 -17.73 147.75 65.99
C GLN A 14 -18.01 149.05 65.20
N ALA A 15 -18.36 148.94 63.91
CA ALA A 15 -18.73 150.09 63.09
C ALA A 15 -20.10 150.69 63.45
N GLN A 16 -21.02 149.86 63.96
CA GLN A 16 -22.30 150.28 64.53
C GLN A 16 -22.11 151.02 65.86
N ASP A 17 -21.21 150.53 66.73
CA ASP A 17 -20.82 151.21 67.98
C ASP A 17 -20.22 152.61 67.71
N GLN A 18 -19.48 152.76 66.61
CA GLN A 18 -18.89 154.04 66.16
C GLN A 18 -19.88 154.94 65.38
N LYS A 19 -21.14 154.53 65.18
CA LYS A 19 -22.19 155.24 64.42
C LYS A 19 -21.81 155.62 62.96
N ASN A 20 -20.89 154.88 62.33
CA ASN A 20 -20.48 155.13 60.94
C ASN A 20 -21.34 154.32 59.95
N ILE A 21 -22.41 154.94 59.45
CA ILE A 21 -23.41 154.29 58.58
C ILE A 21 -22.80 153.82 57.25
N THR A 22 -21.83 154.57 56.70
CA THR A 22 -21.24 154.25 55.40
C THR A 22 -20.36 153.01 55.46
N SER A 23 -19.58 152.83 56.53
CA SER A 23 -18.78 151.62 56.73
C SER A 23 -19.65 150.40 57.01
N VAL A 24 -20.74 150.56 57.78
CA VAL A 24 -21.71 149.48 58.02
C VAL A 24 -22.33 149.00 56.70
N ASN A 25 -22.75 149.91 55.82
CA ASN A 25 -23.32 149.53 54.52
C ASN A 25 -22.31 148.81 53.61
N ARG A 26 -21.04 149.22 53.62
CA ARG A 26 -19.97 148.55 52.87
C ARG A 26 -19.68 147.15 53.42
N LEU A 27 -19.53 147.02 54.73
CA LEU A 27 -19.27 145.73 55.36
C LEU A 27 -20.48 144.79 55.21
N ASN A 28 -21.70 145.31 55.26
CA ASN A 28 -22.91 144.53 54.98
C ASN A 28 -22.97 144.04 53.52
N SER A 29 -22.52 144.83 52.54
CA SER A 29 -22.49 144.38 51.14
C SER A 29 -21.43 143.30 50.93
N GLU A 30 -20.26 143.43 51.58
CA GLU A 30 -19.20 142.42 51.59
C GLU A 30 -19.64 141.13 52.30
N LEU A 31 -20.31 141.24 53.47
CA LEU A 31 -20.87 140.09 54.19
C LEU A 31 -21.92 139.37 53.35
N ASN A 32 -22.85 140.10 52.73
CA ASN A 32 -23.86 139.51 51.86
C ASN A 32 -23.26 138.82 50.65
N ARG A 33 -22.19 139.39 50.06
CA ARG A 33 -21.44 138.74 48.99
C ARG A 33 -20.82 137.43 49.48
N LEU A 34 -20.13 137.46 50.62
CA LEU A 34 -19.47 136.28 51.19
C LEU A 34 -20.47 135.19 51.58
N VAL A 35 -21.65 135.55 52.11
CA VAL A 35 -22.74 134.60 52.38
C VAL A 35 -23.25 133.94 51.10
N ARG A 36 -23.37 134.68 50.00
CA ARG A 36 -23.74 134.11 48.69
C ARG A 36 -22.64 133.19 48.14
N GLU A 37 -21.37 133.58 48.25
CA GLU A 37 -20.25 132.74 47.81
C GLU A 37 -20.20 131.43 48.61
N ILE A 38 -20.40 131.45 49.93
CA ILE A 38 -20.51 130.24 50.75
C ILE A 38 -21.70 129.37 50.31
N ALA A 39 -22.86 129.97 50.05
CA ALA A 39 -24.03 129.21 49.62
C ALA A 39 -23.79 128.49 48.27
N LEU A 40 -23.13 129.17 47.32
CA LEU A 40 -22.75 128.58 46.04
C LEU A 40 -21.72 127.46 46.20
N GLU A 41 -20.70 127.65 47.06
CA GLU A 41 -19.72 126.61 47.36
C GLU A 41 -20.38 125.38 48.00
N GLN A 42 -21.36 125.56 48.89
CA GLN A 42 -22.12 124.48 49.50
C GLN A 42 -22.99 123.74 48.46
N GLU A 43 -23.65 124.46 47.55
CA GLU A 43 -24.41 123.86 46.45
C GLU A 43 -23.50 123.00 45.56
N VAL A 44 -22.35 123.56 45.15
CA VAL A 44 -21.36 122.85 44.34
C VAL A 44 -20.80 121.62 45.08
N LEU A 45 -20.55 121.73 46.39
CA LEU A 45 -20.07 120.62 47.21
C LEU A 45 -21.11 119.50 47.32
N THR A 46 -22.39 119.82 47.53
CA THR A 46 -23.46 118.80 47.57
C THR A 46 -23.65 118.13 46.20
N GLU A 47 -23.56 118.89 45.10
CA GLU A 47 -23.51 118.31 43.76
C GLU A 47 -22.32 117.36 43.58
N PHE A 48 -21.11 117.78 43.97
CA PHE A 48 -19.92 116.93 43.84
C PHE A 48 -20.00 115.68 44.70
N GLN A 49 -20.53 115.78 45.92
CA GLN A 49 -20.78 114.63 46.79
C GLN A 49 -21.77 113.66 46.15
N SER A 50 -22.89 114.16 45.61
CA SER A 50 -23.87 113.29 44.92
C SER A 50 -23.27 112.58 43.69
N LYS A 51 -22.43 113.27 42.92
CA LYS A 51 -21.73 112.71 41.76
C LYS A 51 -20.67 111.68 42.18
N LEU A 52 -19.98 111.93 43.30
CA LEU A 52 -19.01 111.01 43.87
C LEU A 52 -19.70 109.73 44.36
N ASP A 53 -20.78 109.86 45.14
CA ASP A 53 -21.56 108.73 45.64
C ASP A 53 -22.11 107.88 44.48
N ALA A 54 -22.63 108.52 43.43
CA ALA A 54 -23.09 107.83 42.23
C ALA A 54 -21.95 107.06 41.53
N ALA A 55 -20.78 107.67 41.37
CA ALA A 55 -19.62 107.03 40.76
C ALA A 55 -19.08 105.86 41.62
N GLU A 56 -19.10 105.98 42.95
CA GLU A 56 -18.73 104.90 43.86
C GLU A 56 -19.73 103.75 43.83
N MET A 57 -21.03 104.05 43.77
CA MET A 57 -22.07 103.03 43.57
C MET A 57 -21.88 102.29 42.23
N ASP A 58 -21.58 103.00 41.15
CA ASP A 58 -21.37 102.34 39.85
C ASP A 58 -20.07 101.52 39.83
N ARG A 59 -19.00 102.00 40.48
CA ARG A 59 -17.78 101.23 40.66
C ARG A 59 -18.03 99.95 41.46
N THR A 60 -18.78 100.01 42.56
CA THR A 60 -19.06 98.84 43.39
C THR A 60 -19.94 97.82 42.65
N LYS A 61 -20.95 98.28 41.89
CA LYS A 61 -21.72 97.40 40.98
C LYS A 61 -20.81 96.68 39.99
N ALA A 62 -19.91 97.39 39.32
CA ALA A 62 -18.98 96.79 38.37
C ALA A 62 -18.05 95.74 39.01
N ILE A 63 -17.61 95.97 40.26
CA ILE A 63 -16.80 95.00 41.01
C ILE A 63 -17.62 93.73 41.32
N ILE A 64 -18.87 93.88 41.76
CA ILE A 64 -19.76 92.74 42.06
C ILE A 64 -20.04 91.93 40.79
N GLU A 65 -20.37 92.59 39.69
CA GLU A 65 -20.61 91.93 38.40
C GLU A 65 -19.37 91.20 37.92
N ARG A 66 -18.18 91.82 38.01
CA ARG A 66 -16.92 91.15 37.68
C ARG A 66 -16.67 89.91 38.54
N ALA A 67 -16.91 90.00 39.85
CA ALA A 67 -16.77 88.87 40.75
C ALA A 67 -17.73 87.73 40.39
N ARG A 68 -18.98 88.07 40.01
CA ARG A 68 -19.96 87.11 39.51
C ARG A 68 -19.50 86.42 38.23
N TYR A 69 -19.04 87.18 37.23
CA TYR A 69 -18.54 86.61 35.98
C TYR A 69 -17.34 85.69 36.20
N ASN A 70 -16.40 86.07 37.07
CA ASN A 70 -15.26 85.21 37.41
C ASN A 70 -15.70 83.89 38.05
N SER A 71 -16.72 83.93 38.91
CA SER A 71 -17.30 82.72 39.51
C SER A 71 -17.93 81.81 38.45
N GLU A 72 -18.74 82.39 37.55
CA GLU A 72 -19.36 81.67 36.44
C GLU A 72 -18.29 81.08 35.47
N GLU A 73 -17.22 81.82 35.19
CA GLU A 73 -16.09 81.38 34.36
C GLU A 73 -15.36 80.19 35.00
N ASN A 74 -15.10 80.21 36.30
CA ASN A 74 -14.48 79.09 37.00
C ASN A 74 -15.34 77.83 36.94
N VAL A 75 -16.66 77.96 37.16
CA VAL A 75 -17.60 76.84 37.02
C VAL A 75 -17.61 76.29 35.59
N LEU A 76 -17.51 77.16 34.58
CA LEU A 76 -17.44 76.73 33.18
C LEU A 76 -16.14 75.95 32.91
N LYS A 77 -14.99 76.46 33.36
CA LYS A 77 -13.69 75.78 33.21
C LYS A 77 -13.68 74.41 33.85
N GLU A 78 -14.25 74.26 35.05
CA GLU A 78 -14.37 72.96 35.71
C GLU A 78 -15.25 71.98 34.91
N LYS A 79 -16.36 72.46 34.35
CA LYS A 79 -17.23 71.63 33.49
C LYS A 79 -16.51 71.21 32.21
N GLU A 80 -15.78 72.11 31.57
CA GLU A 80 -14.99 71.81 30.37
C GLU A 80 -13.89 70.78 30.67
N ALA A 81 -13.15 70.95 31.77
CA ALA A 81 -12.13 70.00 32.20
C ALA A 81 -12.74 68.60 32.41
N ARG A 82 -13.88 68.51 33.11
CA ARG A 82 -14.59 67.23 33.29
C ARG A 82 -15.04 66.61 31.96
N LEU A 83 -15.52 67.41 31.02
CA LEU A 83 -15.89 66.92 29.69
C LEU A 83 -14.68 66.42 28.91
N ILE A 84 -13.53 67.08 29.01
CA ILE A 84 -12.28 66.64 28.38
C ILE A 84 -11.83 65.31 28.99
N GLU A 85 -11.84 65.17 30.32
CA GLU A 85 -11.51 63.91 30.99
C GLU A 85 -12.45 62.76 30.58
N GLN A 86 -13.76 63.02 30.52
CA GLN A 86 -14.74 62.04 30.05
C GLN A 86 -14.48 61.63 28.60
N LYS A 87 -14.23 62.59 27.71
CA LYS A 87 -13.87 62.27 26.32
C LYS A 87 -12.59 61.46 26.25
N HIS A 88 -11.57 61.82 27.03
CA HIS A 88 -10.29 61.13 27.04
C HIS A 88 -10.43 59.69 27.52
N THR A 89 -11.17 59.44 28.61
CA THR A 89 -11.41 58.09 29.12
C THR A 89 -12.17 57.21 28.12
N VAL A 90 -13.18 57.76 27.43
CA VAL A 90 -13.91 57.06 26.36
C VAL A 90 -12.99 56.73 25.18
N THR A 91 -12.18 57.69 24.73
CA THR A 91 -11.20 57.47 23.65
C THR A 91 -10.16 56.42 24.02
N GLN A 92 -9.61 56.47 25.24
CA GLN A 92 -8.66 55.47 25.72
C GLN A 92 -9.27 54.07 25.78
N LEU A 93 -10.52 53.95 26.26
CA LEU A 93 -11.21 52.67 26.31
C LEU A 93 -11.40 52.09 24.89
N ARG A 94 -11.82 52.94 23.94
CA ARG A 94 -11.96 52.55 22.54
C ARG A 94 -10.64 52.12 21.93
N GLN A 95 -9.56 52.86 22.15
CA GLN A 95 -8.21 52.51 21.69
C GLN A 95 -7.78 51.14 22.24
N ARG A 96 -7.95 50.90 23.54
CA ARG A 96 -7.63 49.58 24.15
C ARG A 96 -8.42 48.44 23.52
N GLN A 97 -9.70 48.65 23.23
CA GLN A 97 -10.52 47.65 22.55
C GLN A 97 -10.07 47.40 21.11
N GLU A 98 -9.72 48.45 20.37
CA GLU A 98 -9.19 48.35 19.00
C GLU A 98 -7.84 47.63 19.00
N ASP A 99 -6.91 48.00 19.89
CA ASP A 99 -5.61 47.35 20.06
C ASP A 99 -5.74 45.87 20.40
N TRP A 100 -6.67 45.53 21.31
CA TRP A 100 -6.96 44.14 21.66
C TRP A 100 -7.48 43.35 20.45
N LYS A 101 -8.41 43.92 19.67
CA LYS A 101 -8.92 43.29 18.44
C LYS A 101 -7.81 43.09 17.42
N VAL A 102 -6.97 44.10 17.20
CA VAL A 102 -5.82 44.04 16.29
C VAL A 102 -4.83 42.95 16.74
N ALA A 103 -4.53 42.86 18.04
CA ALA A 103 -3.65 41.83 18.58
C ALA A 103 -4.23 40.42 18.38
N GLN A 104 -5.54 40.23 18.61
CA GLN A 104 -6.22 38.96 18.35
C GLN A 104 -6.18 38.58 16.87
N MET A 105 -6.48 39.53 15.97
CA MET A 105 -6.42 39.31 14.53
C MET A 105 -5.01 38.94 14.06
N LYS A 106 -3.97 39.62 14.57
CA LYS A 106 -2.57 39.29 14.28
C LYS A 106 -2.22 37.87 14.75
N ARG A 107 -2.64 37.50 15.97
CA ARG A 107 -2.40 36.16 16.51
C ARG A 107 -3.10 35.08 15.69
N ALA A 108 -4.36 35.30 15.32
CA ALA A 108 -5.12 34.38 14.48
C ALA A 108 -4.48 34.24 13.10
N HIS A 109 -4.06 35.36 12.48
CA HIS A 109 -3.38 35.35 11.19
C HIS A 109 -2.05 34.59 11.24
N LEU A 110 -1.21 34.83 12.25
CA LEU A 110 0.04 34.09 12.43
C LEU A 110 -0.20 32.60 12.66
N SER A 111 -1.22 32.25 13.45
CA SER A 111 -1.61 30.85 13.65
C SER A 111 -2.03 30.18 12.33
N ALA A 112 -2.84 30.87 11.51
CA ALA A 112 -3.28 30.37 10.21
C ALA A 112 -2.12 30.20 9.22
N LEU A 113 -1.16 31.13 9.22
CA LEU A 113 0.04 31.04 8.39
C LEU A 113 0.91 29.86 8.83
N ASN A 114 1.08 29.67 10.14
CA ASN A 114 1.83 28.53 10.68
C ASN A 114 1.17 27.19 10.36
N THR A 115 -0.16 27.07 10.48
CA THR A 115 -0.86 25.84 10.12
C THR A 115 -0.78 25.56 8.62
N GLN A 116 -0.89 26.60 7.77
CA GLN A 116 -0.68 26.47 6.33
C GLN A 116 0.75 25.99 6.01
N LYS A 117 1.76 26.59 6.65
CA LYS A 117 3.15 26.18 6.49
C LYS A 117 3.37 24.72 6.90
N GLN A 118 2.83 24.30 8.05
CA GLN A 118 2.92 22.92 8.51
C GLN A 118 2.22 21.95 7.54
N ALA A 119 1.05 22.32 7.00
CA ALA A 119 0.36 21.50 6.01
C ALA A 119 1.19 21.32 4.73
N LEU A 120 1.84 22.39 4.25
CA LEU A 120 2.75 22.33 3.11
C LEU A 120 3.99 21.46 3.38
N GLU A 121 4.58 21.57 4.58
CA GLU A 121 5.72 20.74 4.99
C GLU A 121 5.33 19.25 5.07
N GLN A 122 4.15 18.93 5.61
CA GLN A 122 3.62 17.57 5.65
C GLN A 122 3.35 17.02 4.25
N GLN A 123 2.75 17.82 3.36
CA GLN A 123 2.53 17.42 1.97
C GLN A 123 3.85 17.15 1.24
N ALA A 124 4.86 18.02 1.43
CA ALA A 124 6.18 17.81 0.85
C ALA A 124 6.87 16.56 1.41
N ALA A 125 6.75 16.30 2.72
CA ALA A 125 7.28 15.08 3.35
C ALA A 125 6.59 13.81 2.81
N ALA A 126 5.26 13.83 2.66
CA ALA A 126 4.50 12.71 2.08
C ALA A 126 4.92 12.44 0.62
N GLN A 127 5.08 13.49 -0.19
CA GLN A 127 5.56 13.36 -1.56
C GLN A 127 6.98 12.75 -1.63
N ARG A 128 7.89 13.19 -0.76
CA ARG A 128 9.24 12.62 -0.66
C ARG A 128 9.19 11.13 -0.29
N SER A 129 8.38 10.77 0.71
CA SER A 129 8.19 9.38 1.13
C SER A 129 7.66 8.51 -0.01
N ALA A 130 6.65 8.98 -0.74
CA ALA A 130 6.09 8.26 -1.88
C ALA A 130 7.11 8.05 -3.01
N ILE A 131 7.94 9.05 -3.30
CA ILE A 131 9.03 8.95 -4.28
C ILE A 131 10.07 7.91 -3.82
N ASP A 132 10.44 7.92 -2.55
CA ASP A 132 11.41 6.97 -2.01
C ASP A 132 10.87 5.53 -1.98
N GLU A 133 9.60 5.35 -1.67
CA GLU A 133 8.93 4.05 -1.75
C GLU A 133 8.86 3.54 -3.19
N ALA A 134 8.48 4.39 -4.15
CA ALA A 134 8.50 4.06 -5.57
C ALA A 134 9.92 3.67 -6.05
N ARG A 135 10.95 4.39 -5.59
CA ARG A 135 12.36 4.05 -5.88
C ARG A 135 12.77 2.70 -5.28
N ARG A 136 12.36 2.40 -4.04
CA ARG A 136 12.63 1.10 -3.39
C ARG A 136 11.92 -0.04 -4.13
N SER A 137 10.65 0.15 -4.47
CA SER A 137 9.86 -0.82 -5.26
C SER A 137 10.51 -1.08 -6.62
N LYS A 138 10.91 -0.01 -7.34
CA LYS A 138 11.65 -0.15 -8.61
C LYS A 138 12.94 -0.94 -8.46
N LYS A 139 13.74 -0.67 -7.41
CA LYS A 139 14.97 -1.41 -7.13
C LYS A 139 14.68 -2.89 -6.85
N LEU A 140 13.62 -3.19 -6.10
CA LEU A 140 13.22 -4.56 -5.79
C LEU A 140 12.73 -5.30 -7.05
N ALA A 141 11.88 -4.67 -7.86
CA ALA A 141 11.43 -5.21 -9.14
C ALA A 141 12.61 -5.48 -10.08
N HIS A 142 13.60 -4.57 -10.14
CA HIS A 142 14.81 -4.77 -10.93
C HIS A 142 15.62 -5.98 -10.45
N LYS A 143 15.77 -6.17 -9.13
CA LYS A 143 16.43 -7.37 -8.56
C LYS A 143 15.69 -8.64 -8.96
N TYR A 144 14.36 -8.67 -8.88
CA TYR A 144 13.59 -9.83 -9.30
C TYR A 144 13.74 -10.11 -10.79
N LEU A 145 13.73 -9.07 -11.64
CA LEU A 145 13.99 -9.22 -13.07
C LEU A 145 15.38 -9.79 -13.35
N GLN A 146 16.41 -9.30 -12.66
CA GLN A 146 17.76 -9.87 -12.79
C GLN A 146 17.78 -11.35 -12.39
N GLN A 147 17.16 -11.70 -11.26
CA GLN A 147 17.06 -13.09 -10.82
C GLN A 147 16.29 -13.97 -11.80
N THR A 148 15.20 -13.48 -12.41
CA THR A 148 14.46 -14.26 -13.40
C THR A 148 15.24 -14.41 -14.70
N PHE A 149 15.95 -13.37 -15.16
CA PHE A 149 16.84 -13.48 -16.31
C PHE A 149 17.99 -14.45 -16.07
N GLU A 150 18.59 -14.45 -14.88
CA GLU A 150 19.62 -15.41 -14.49
C GLU A 150 19.07 -16.84 -14.48
N LYS A 151 17.91 -17.07 -13.87
CA LYS A 151 17.23 -18.38 -13.88
C LYS A 151 16.98 -18.90 -15.30
N ILE A 152 16.39 -18.07 -16.17
CA ILE A 152 16.16 -18.43 -17.57
C ILE A 152 17.47 -18.74 -18.28
N ARG A 153 18.54 -17.97 -18.02
CA ARG A 153 19.85 -18.22 -18.63
C ARG A 153 20.45 -19.55 -18.15
N THR A 154 20.28 -19.90 -16.87
CA THR A 154 20.74 -21.19 -16.34
C THR A 154 19.91 -22.35 -16.88
N GLU A 155 18.59 -22.21 -16.97
CA GLU A 155 17.70 -23.22 -17.55
C GLU A 155 18.06 -23.49 -19.01
N LYS A 156 18.24 -22.43 -19.82
CA LYS A 156 18.68 -22.57 -21.22
C LYS A 156 20.03 -23.29 -21.35
N ARG A 157 21.02 -22.96 -20.50
CA ARG A 157 22.30 -23.68 -20.51
C ARG A 157 22.14 -25.15 -20.16
N ASN A 158 21.33 -25.46 -19.15
CA ASN A 158 21.07 -26.85 -18.75
C ASN A 158 20.33 -27.62 -19.85
N GLU A 159 19.36 -27.00 -20.53
CA GLU A 159 18.67 -27.58 -21.69
C GLU A 159 19.63 -27.83 -22.86
N GLU A 160 20.51 -26.88 -23.17
CA GLU A 160 21.54 -27.05 -24.20
C GLU A 160 22.50 -28.19 -23.86
N GLU A 161 22.96 -28.29 -22.60
CA GLU A 161 23.81 -29.39 -22.14
C GLU A 161 23.09 -30.73 -22.18
N ALA A 162 21.82 -30.79 -21.73
CA ALA A 162 21.01 -32.01 -21.80
C ALA A 162 20.81 -32.46 -23.26
N SER A 163 20.53 -31.53 -24.17
CA SER A 163 20.42 -31.80 -25.60
C SER A 163 21.74 -32.32 -26.20
N ARG A 164 22.88 -31.74 -25.82
CA ARG A 164 24.21 -32.24 -26.21
C ARG A 164 24.45 -33.67 -25.72
N VAL A 165 24.16 -33.97 -24.45
CA VAL A 165 24.31 -35.31 -23.91
C VAL A 165 23.38 -36.31 -24.60
N GLU A 166 22.13 -35.94 -24.88
CA GLU A 166 21.18 -36.79 -25.59
C GLU A 166 21.65 -37.09 -27.03
N THR A 167 22.13 -36.07 -27.75
CA THR A 167 22.68 -36.23 -29.10
C THR A 167 23.93 -37.10 -29.11
N GLU A 168 24.85 -36.91 -28.16
CA GLU A 168 26.01 -37.80 -27.99
C GLU A 168 25.61 -39.26 -27.70
N ARG A 169 24.60 -39.48 -26.85
CA ARG A 169 24.07 -40.83 -26.57
C ARG A 169 23.47 -41.46 -27.83
N LYS A 170 22.69 -40.68 -28.60
CA LYS A 170 22.13 -41.13 -29.89
C LYS A 170 23.24 -41.51 -30.86
N ILE A 171 24.27 -40.67 -31.01
CA ILE A 171 25.43 -40.95 -31.86
C ILE A 171 26.16 -42.23 -31.41
N LYS A 172 26.45 -42.38 -30.11
CA LYS A 172 27.08 -43.60 -29.57
C LYS A 172 26.24 -44.84 -29.82
N SER A 173 24.92 -44.76 -29.64
CA SER A 173 24.00 -45.86 -29.94
C SER A 173 24.00 -46.24 -31.41
N LEU A 174 23.95 -45.25 -32.31
CA LEU A 174 24.03 -45.48 -33.76
C LEU A 174 25.37 -46.10 -34.17
N LEU A 175 26.48 -45.65 -33.59
CA LEU A 175 27.80 -46.24 -33.82
C LEU A 175 27.86 -47.69 -33.31
N ASN A 176 27.33 -47.96 -32.11
CA ASN A 176 27.25 -49.32 -31.58
C ASN A 176 26.37 -50.23 -32.45
N LEU A 177 25.22 -49.74 -32.91
CA LEU A 177 24.34 -50.46 -33.82
C LEU A 177 25.04 -50.73 -35.16
N ARG A 178 25.71 -49.73 -35.74
CA ARG A 178 26.52 -49.89 -36.95
C ARG A 178 27.58 -50.98 -36.75
N ASN A 179 28.35 -50.92 -35.67
CA ASN A 179 29.38 -51.91 -35.36
C ASN A 179 28.78 -53.32 -35.15
N ALA A 180 27.60 -53.42 -34.53
CA ALA A 180 26.89 -54.68 -34.37
C ALA A 180 26.40 -55.25 -35.70
N ILE A 181 25.87 -54.40 -36.59
CA ILE A 181 25.48 -54.78 -37.94
C ILE A 181 26.70 -55.27 -38.74
N GLU A 182 27.83 -54.57 -38.66
CA GLU A 182 29.07 -54.96 -39.33
C GLU A 182 29.58 -56.33 -38.81
N ARG A 183 29.65 -56.53 -37.48
CA ARG A 183 30.04 -57.83 -36.89
C ARG A 183 29.08 -58.97 -37.26
N ASN A 184 27.77 -58.70 -37.25
CA ASN A 184 26.76 -59.69 -37.62
C ASN A 184 26.82 -60.01 -39.12
N LYS A 185 27.14 -59.04 -39.98
CA LYS A 185 27.35 -59.28 -41.42
C LYS A 185 28.49 -60.27 -41.63
N ASP A 186 29.62 -60.07 -40.98
CA ASP A 186 30.77 -60.99 -41.09
C ASP A 186 30.39 -62.39 -40.56
N THR A 187 29.72 -62.45 -39.41
CA THR A 187 29.25 -63.71 -38.83
C THR A 187 28.27 -64.44 -39.75
N LEU A 188 27.30 -63.73 -40.34
CA LEU A 188 26.34 -64.28 -41.29
C LEU A 188 27.02 -64.75 -42.57
N THR A 189 28.01 -64.02 -43.09
CA THR A 189 28.77 -64.48 -44.26
C THR A 189 29.51 -65.78 -43.99
N ILE A 190 30.12 -65.91 -42.80
CA ILE A 190 30.78 -67.15 -42.36
C ILE A 190 29.76 -68.28 -42.20
N GLN A 191 28.64 -68.03 -41.53
CA GLN A 191 27.58 -69.04 -41.35
C GLN A 191 26.97 -69.48 -42.69
N VAL A 192 26.74 -68.56 -43.62
CA VAL A 192 26.25 -68.88 -44.97
C VAL A 192 27.29 -69.70 -45.73
N ALA A 193 28.58 -69.35 -45.64
CA ALA A 193 29.65 -70.13 -46.26
C ALA A 193 29.74 -71.55 -45.67
N GLN A 194 29.67 -71.69 -44.34
CA GLN A 194 29.65 -72.98 -43.65
C GLN A 194 28.44 -73.83 -44.02
N LYS A 195 27.22 -73.25 -44.02
CA LYS A 195 26.01 -73.96 -44.46
C LYS A 195 26.13 -74.42 -45.90
N ARG A 196 26.64 -73.58 -46.80
CA ARG A 196 26.89 -73.97 -48.20
C ARG A 196 27.93 -75.09 -48.32
N ALA A 197 28.97 -75.10 -47.50
CA ALA A 197 29.94 -76.18 -47.46
C ALA A 197 29.30 -77.48 -46.95
N GLN A 198 28.56 -77.44 -45.83
CA GLN A 198 27.82 -78.58 -45.30
C GLN A 198 26.78 -79.12 -46.29
N GLU A 199 26.04 -78.26 -46.98
CA GLU A 199 25.09 -78.67 -48.02
C GLU A 199 25.79 -79.36 -49.20
N ARG A 200 27.00 -78.91 -49.58
CA ARG A 200 27.80 -79.57 -50.61
C ARG A 200 28.28 -80.95 -50.13
N ASP A 201 28.82 -81.02 -48.92
CA ASP A 201 29.30 -82.27 -48.31
C ASP A 201 28.15 -83.30 -48.18
N LEU A 202 26.96 -82.85 -47.75
CA LEU A 202 25.75 -83.69 -47.67
C LEU A 202 25.29 -84.16 -49.06
N ARG A 203 25.30 -83.29 -50.08
CA ARG A 203 24.95 -83.68 -51.45
C ARG A 203 25.95 -84.68 -52.02
N ASP A 204 27.23 -84.49 -51.75
CA ASP A 204 28.28 -85.40 -52.22
C ASP A 204 28.24 -86.75 -51.48
N ALA A 205 27.95 -86.75 -50.17
CA ALA A 205 27.67 -87.96 -49.42
C ALA A 205 26.43 -88.70 -49.94
N GLN A 206 25.33 -87.99 -50.21
CA GLN A 206 24.13 -88.56 -50.82
C GLN A 206 24.41 -89.16 -52.21
N LYS A 207 25.21 -88.49 -53.05
CA LYS A 207 25.63 -89.04 -54.35
C LYS A 207 26.49 -90.29 -54.21
N ARG A 208 27.43 -90.31 -53.25
CA ARG A 208 28.24 -91.51 -52.97
C ARG A 208 27.38 -92.67 -52.50
N GLU A 209 26.44 -92.42 -51.58
CA GLU A 209 25.50 -93.43 -51.09
C GLU A 209 24.61 -93.95 -52.23
N GLN A 210 24.10 -93.05 -53.08
CA GLN A 210 23.34 -93.42 -54.26
C GLN A 210 24.16 -94.30 -55.22
N GLN A 211 25.43 -93.97 -55.49
CA GLN A 211 26.33 -94.77 -56.33
C GLN A 211 26.58 -96.17 -55.75
N VAL A 212 26.72 -96.30 -54.43
CA VAL A 212 26.86 -97.62 -53.78
C VAL A 212 25.61 -98.47 -53.99
N ILE A 213 24.42 -97.89 -53.78
CA ILE A 213 23.14 -98.59 -53.94
C ILE A 213 22.88 -98.97 -55.41
N ASP A 214 23.23 -98.09 -56.35
CA ASP A 214 23.15 -98.37 -57.79
C ASP A 214 24.10 -99.54 -58.18
N ASN A 215 25.30 -99.61 -57.58
CA ASN A 215 26.23 -100.72 -57.77
C ASN A 215 25.73 -102.06 -57.16
N GLU A 216 24.88 -102.00 -56.13
CA GLU A 216 24.21 -103.17 -55.54
C GLU A 216 23.00 -103.65 -56.38
N GLY A 217 22.71 -103.01 -57.51
CA GLY A 217 21.67 -103.41 -58.47
C GLY A 217 20.25 -102.93 -58.12
N GLN A 218 20.11 -102.02 -57.16
CA GLN A 218 18.84 -101.40 -56.78
C GLN A 218 18.70 -100.00 -57.40
N ASN A 219 17.47 -99.48 -57.54
CA ASN A 219 17.27 -98.09 -57.98
C ASN A 219 17.59 -97.12 -56.82
N GLY A 220 18.77 -96.50 -56.85
CA GLY A 220 19.28 -95.62 -55.81
C GLY A 220 18.40 -94.39 -55.56
N LEU A 221 17.76 -93.83 -56.59
CA LEU A 221 16.86 -92.69 -56.43
C LEU A 221 15.61 -93.05 -55.62
N PHE A 222 14.99 -94.19 -55.93
CA PHE A 222 13.79 -94.64 -55.24
C PHE A 222 14.07 -95.01 -53.78
N TYR A 223 15.21 -95.68 -53.53
CA TYR A 223 15.65 -96.02 -52.19
C TYR A 223 15.90 -94.78 -51.33
N MET A 224 16.64 -93.79 -51.85
CA MET A 224 16.93 -92.56 -51.11
C MET A 224 15.67 -91.75 -50.79
N LEU A 225 14.71 -91.68 -51.71
CA LEU A 225 13.44 -91.00 -51.46
C LEU A 225 12.64 -91.70 -50.35
N ARG A 226 12.63 -93.04 -50.35
CA ARG A 226 11.98 -93.84 -49.29
C ARG A 226 12.67 -93.67 -47.94
N LYS A 227 14.00 -93.69 -47.91
CA LYS A 227 14.81 -93.45 -46.70
C LYS A 227 14.52 -92.07 -46.11
N GLN A 228 14.57 -91.01 -46.93
CA GLN A 228 14.24 -89.66 -46.48
C GLN A 228 12.80 -89.53 -45.96
N LYS A 229 11.84 -90.23 -46.57
CA LYS A 229 10.46 -90.26 -46.08
C LYS A 229 10.37 -90.93 -44.70
N ASN A 230 11.07 -92.04 -44.51
CA ASN A 230 11.13 -92.74 -43.22
C ASN A 230 11.82 -91.89 -42.15
N GLU A 231 12.96 -91.26 -42.47
CA GLU A 231 13.67 -90.35 -41.56
C GLU A 231 12.80 -89.16 -41.15
N LYS A 232 12.04 -88.57 -42.09
CA LYS A 232 11.07 -87.51 -41.78
C LYS A 232 9.96 -88.01 -40.85
N LEU A 233 9.43 -89.21 -41.08
CA LEU A 233 8.42 -89.81 -40.21
C LEU A 233 8.97 -90.07 -38.81
N GLU A 234 10.19 -90.59 -38.69
CA GLU A 234 10.87 -90.80 -37.42
C GLU A 234 11.13 -89.50 -36.67
N GLN A 235 11.58 -88.45 -37.36
CA GLN A 235 11.77 -87.13 -36.75
C GLN A 235 10.45 -86.55 -36.23
N MET A 236 9.35 -86.72 -36.98
CA MET A 236 8.02 -86.31 -36.55
C MET A 236 7.54 -87.12 -35.34
N GLN A 237 7.77 -88.44 -35.33
CA GLN A 237 7.44 -89.30 -34.20
C GLN A 237 8.25 -88.95 -32.95
N LYS A 238 9.56 -88.69 -33.08
CA LYS A 238 10.42 -88.25 -31.97
C LYS A 238 9.93 -86.93 -31.38
N ARG A 239 9.69 -85.91 -32.22
CA ARG A 239 9.13 -84.63 -31.76
C ARG A 239 7.80 -84.80 -31.04
N PHE A 240 6.94 -85.67 -31.56
CA PHE A 240 5.65 -85.95 -30.93
C PHE A 240 5.82 -86.67 -29.58
N SER A 241 6.73 -87.64 -29.47
CA SER A 241 7.06 -88.30 -28.19
C SER A 241 7.63 -87.32 -27.17
N GLU A 242 8.61 -86.49 -27.57
CA GLU A 242 9.20 -85.46 -26.71
C GLU A 242 8.12 -84.49 -26.21
N GLN A 243 7.19 -84.09 -27.09
CA GLN A 243 6.06 -83.25 -26.73
C GLN A 243 5.08 -83.95 -25.78
N GLN A 244 4.82 -85.25 -25.96
CA GLN A 244 4.02 -86.05 -25.04
C GLN A 244 4.69 -86.19 -23.67
N ASP A 245 6.00 -86.40 -23.62
CA ASP A 245 6.75 -86.54 -22.37
C ASP A 245 6.80 -85.21 -21.61
N LEU A 246 6.98 -84.08 -22.31
CA LEU A 246 6.84 -82.75 -21.72
C LEU A 246 5.44 -82.54 -21.14
N ASN A 247 4.39 -82.93 -21.88
CA ASN A 247 3.02 -82.84 -21.38
C ASN A 247 2.75 -83.75 -20.17
N ARG A 248 3.31 -84.96 -20.13
CA ARG A 248 3.23 -85.86 -18.97
C ARG A 248 3.90 -85.25 -17.74
N LEU A 249 5.09 -84.67 -17.89
CA LEU A 249 5.79 -83.98 -16.80
C LEU A 249 4.96 -82.80 -16.27
N VAL A 250 4.34 -82.02 -17.16
CA VAL A 250 3.44 -80.91 -16.77
C VAL A 250 2.22 -81.43 -15.99
N ILE A 251 1.63 -82.55 -16.39
CA ILE A 251 0.49 -83.16 -15.67
C ILE A 251 0.93 -83.66 -14.28
N VAL A 252 2.06 -84.35 -14.18
CA VAL A 252 2.59 -84.84 -12.89
C VAL A 252 2.90 -83.67 -11.95
N ASP A 253 3.56 -82.63 -12.45
CA ASP A 253 3.84 -81.41 -11.67
C ASP A 253 2.53 -80.74 -11.18
N LYS A 254 1.49 -80.71 -12.03
CA LYS A 254 0.18 -80.18 -11.64
C LYS A 254 -0.50 -81.04 -10.56
N ILE A 255 -0.44 -82.37 -10.66
CA ILE A 255 -0.98 -83.28 -9.63
C ILE A 255 -0.24 -83.11 -8.31
N LEU A 256 1.10 -83.07 -8.32
CA LEU A 256 1.89 -82.87 -7.10
C LEU A 256 1.59 -81.52 -6.43
N LYS A 257 1.39 -80.46 -7.24
CA LYS A 257 0.94 -79.15 -6.72
C LYS A 257 -0.44 -79.23 -6.10
N GLU A 258 -1.41 -79.88 -6.76
CA GLU A 258 -2.76 -80.08 -6.23
C GLU A 258 -2.78 -80.95 -4.96
N GLU A 259 -1.96 -82.00 -4.86
CA GLU A 259 -1.81 -82.82 -3.65
C GLU A 259 -1.21 -82.01 -2.49
N ASN A 260 -0.13 -81.28 -2.73
CA ASN A 260 0.47 -80.41 -1.71
C ASN A 260 -0.52 -79.33 -1.23
N GLU A 261 -1.32 -78.76 -2.13
CA GLU A 261 -2.39 -77.84 -1.77
C GLU A 261 -3.51 -78.53 -0.97
N LYS A 262 -3.91 -79.75 -1.33
CA LYS A 262 -4.89 -80.54 -0.57
C LYS A 262 -4.38 -80.90 0.82
N GLU A 263 -3.11 -81.30 0.96
CA GLU A 263 -2.48 -81.53 2.27
C GLU A 263 -2.42 -80.26 3.10
N ARG A 264 -1.99 -79.14 2.51
CA ARG A 264 -1.96 -77.84 3.19
C ARG A 264 -3.35 -77.41 3.65
N LYS A 265 -4.38 -77.58 2.81
CA LYS A 265 -5.79 -77.31 3.15
C LYS A 265 -6.31 -78.25 4.24
N ARG A 266 -5.93 -79.54 4.22
CA ARG A 266 -6.22 -80.50 5.29
C ARG A 266 -5.60 -80.10 6.63
N ARG A 267 -4.36 -79.57 6.63
CA ARG A 267 -3.70 -79.08 7.85
C ARG A 267 -4.33 -77.80 8.39
N LEU A 268 -4.71 -76.85 7.52
CA LEU A 268 -5.31 -75.57 7.94
C LEU A 268 -6.77 -75.72 8.40
N TYR A 269 -7.52 -76.64 7.80
CA TYR A 269 -8.94 -76.82 8.09
C TYR A 269 -9.29 -78.29 8.37
N PRO A 270 -8.90 -78.84 9.53
CA PRO A 270 -9.16 -80.24 9.87
C PRO A 270 -10.66 -80.59 9.89
N GLU A 271 -11.52 -79.61 10.17
CA GLU A 271 -12.96 -79.83 10.28
C GLU A 271 -13.67 -80.04 8.93
N LEU A 272 -13.13 -79.48 7.84
CA LEU A 272 -13.69 -79.55 6.49
C LEU A 272 -13.26 -80.81 5.72
N TYR A 273 -12.27 -81.55 6.24
CA TYR A 273 -11.72 -82.75 5.60
C TYR A 273 -11.81 -83.99 6.50
N LYS A 274 -12.90 -84.10 7.29
CA LYS A 274 -13.26 -85.34 8.00
C LYS A 274 -13.63 -86.41 6.97
N THR A 275 -12.86 -87.50 6.93
CA THR A 275 -13.12 -88.66 6.08
C THR A 275 -14.33 -89.43 6.61
N SER A 276 -15.52 -89.11 6.09
CA SER A 276 -16.67 -90.00 6.21
C SER A 276 -16.39 -91.27 5.42
N THR A 277 -16.15 -92.37 6.13
CA THR A 277 -16.17 -93.73 5.59
C THR A 277 -17.58 -94.07 5.14
N THR A 278 -17.94 -93.81 3.89
CA THR A 278 -18.96 -94.55 3.10
C THR A 278 -19.20 -93.83 1.78
N ASN A 279 -19.00 -94.56 0.67
CA ASN A 279 -19.59 -94.41 -0.68
C ASN A 279 -18.73 -95.31 -1.59
N LYS A 280 -18.84 -96.64 -1.53
CA LYS A 280 -19.82 -97.44 -2.30
C LYS A 280 -20.07 -96.90 -3.71
N SER A 281 -19.37 -97.53 -4.66
CA SER A 281 -19.84 -97.93 -5.99
C SER A 281 -20.66 -96.91 -6.79
N LEU A 282 -20.00 -96.27 -7.75
CA LEU A 282 -20.59 -96.06 -9.08
C LEU A 282 -19.63 -96.67 -10.10
N ASN A 283 -19.84 -97.98 -10.33
CA ASN A 283 -19.45 -98.63 -11.57
C ASN A 283 -20.19 -97.92 -12.69
N ILE A 284 -19.49 -97.05 -13.42
CA ILE A 284 -19.94 -96.58 -14.72
C ILE A 284 -19.17 -97.42 -15.74
N ALA A 285 -19.89 -98.33 -16.39
CA ALA A 285 -19.37 -99.15 -17.48
C ALA A 285 -18.97 -98.24 -18.66
N PRO A 286 -17.81 -98.45 -19.31
CA PRO A 286 -17.54 -97.83 -20.59
C PRO A 286 -18.44 -98.46 -21.65
N SER A 287 -19.32 -97.63 -22.18
CA SER A 287 -20.20 -97.91 -23.32
C SER A 287 -19.41 -98.25 -24.57
N THR A 288 -19.90 -99.25 -25.29
CA THR A 288 -19.42 -99.70 -26.60
C THR A 288 -19.50 -98.55 -27.60
N ILE A 289 -18.36 -97.90 -27.90
CA ILE A 289 -18.25 -97.00 -29.05
C ILE A 289 -17.98 -97.86 -30.28
N ARG A 290 -19.04 -97.91 -31.09
CA ARG A 290 -19.21 -98.49 -32.41
C ARG A 290 -18.00 -98.22 -33.31
N GLN A 291 -17.46 -99.29 -33.87
CA GLN A 291 -16.65 -99.26 -35.09
C GLN A 291 -17.44 -98.53 -36.18
N GLN A 292 -16.90 -97.43 -36.70
CA GLN A 292 -17.15 -97.05 -38.08
C GLN A 292 -15.84 -97.24 -38.83
N GLN A 293 -15.79 -98.39 -39.50
CA GLN A 293 -15.00 -98.59 -40.70
C GLN A 293 -15.42 -97.49 -41.68
N GLN A 294 -14.48 -96.63 -42.09
CA GLN A 294 -14.56 -96.01 -43.40
C GLN A 294 -13.67 -96.84 -44.31
N GLU A 295 -14.34 -97.64 -45.12
CA GLU A 295 -13.81 -98.27 -46.31
C GLU A 295 -13.11 -97.21 -47.16
N VAL A 296 -11.83 -97.42 -47.46
CA VAL A 296 -11.21 -96.84 -48.65
C VAL A 296 -11.31 -97.92 -49.72
N PRO A 297 -12.05 -97.69 -50.82
CA PRO A 297 -12.28 -98.68 -51.86
C PRO A 297 -10.97 -99.00 -52.58
N GLN A 298 -10.67 -100.31 -52.67
CA GLN A 298 -9.76 -100.85 -53.65
C GLN A 298 -10.35 -100.59 -55.04
N ILE A 299 -9.66 -99.79 -55.85
CA ILE A 299 -9.79 -99.86 -57.31
C ILE A 299 -8.65 -100.75 -57.79
N ASN A 300 -9.08 -101.84 -58.43
CA ASN A 300 -8.30 -102.86 -59.10
C ASN A 300 -7.51 -102.29 -60.29
N GLN A 301 -6.36 -102.96 -60.51
CA GLN A 301 -5.60 -103.14 -61.76
C GLN A 301 -4.80 -101.96 -62.33
#